data_AF-A0A5C5XNG2-F1
#
_entry.id   AF-A0A5C5XNG2-F1
#
_cell.length_a   1.000
_cell.length_b   1.000
_cell.length_c   1.000
_cell.angle_alpha   90.00
_cell.angle_beta   90.00
_cell.angle_gamma   90.00
#
_symmetry.space_group_name_H-M   'P 1'
#
loop_
_entity.id
_entity.type
_entity.pdbx_description
1 polymer ?
#
loop_
_entity_poly.entity_id
_entity_poly.type
_entity_poly.pdbx_seq_one_letter_code
_entity_poly.pdbx_strand_id
1 'polypeptide(L)'
;MPDWVELAKLAVRPRYSFSLFFTSLVVLLVPLPSQLKIEEIRDEYGKWIGLAAVFFFIVWVIELFILGASFIAYIYDLYKEKELMKSMLDGLNQDEKLILMQHVNKNETTLNWPANKPGIASLVHKGVLEQVSSDSTFGKPYVVDNRVWVFIRNKPDRYLRSSEIQA
;
A
#
# COMPACT_ATOMS: atom_id res chain seq x y z
N MET A 1 -19.32 29.86 -7.56
CA MET A 1 -19.10 29.09 -6.31
C MET A 1 -17.92 29.73 -5.60
N PRO A 2 -17.91 29.86 -4.27
CA PRO A 2 -16.94 30.76 -3.63
C PRO A 2 -15.54 30.13 -3.62
N ASP A 3 -14.62 30.74 -4.37
CA ASP A 3 -13.21 30.36 -4.54
C ASP A 3 -12.46 30.14 -3.22
N TRP A 4 -12.94 30.76 -2.14
CA TRP A 4 -12.44 30.60 -0.77
C TRP A 4 -12.48 29.14 -0.26
N VAL A 5 -13.46 28.35 -0.71
CA VAL A 5 -13.57 26.94 -0.30
C VAL A 5 -12.50 26.08 -0.99
N GLU A 6 -12.13 26.39 -2.23
CA GLU A 6 -11.05 25.70 -2.93
C GLU A 6 -9.69 26.07 -2.37
N LEU A 7 -9.48 27.35 -2.02
CA LEU A 7 -8.28 27.80 -1.32
C LEU A 7 -8.13 27.13 0.06
N ALA A 8 -9.23 27.01 0.81
CA ALA A 8 -9.23 26.29 2.08
C ALA A 8 -8.86 24.81 1.89
N LYS A 9 -9.44 24.13 0.88
CA LYS A 9 -9.09 22.74 0.56
C LYS A 9 -7.63 22.57 0.13
N LEU A 10 -7.05 23.55 -0.57
CA LEU A 10 -5.64 23.52 -0.95
C LEU A 10 -4.71 23.69 0.25
N ALA A 11 -5.06 24.58 1.19
CA ALA A 11 -4.30 24.81 2.41
C ALA A 11 -4.29 23.57 3.33
N VAL A 12 -5.35 22.74 3.27
CA VAL A 12 -5.47 21.45 3.99
C VAL A 12 -4.77 20.33 3.21
N ARG A 13 -3.55 20.57 2.74
CA ARG A 13 -2.62 19.47 2.44
C ARG A 13 -1.40 19.58 3.35
N PRO A 14 -0.84 18.43 3.83
CA PRO A 14 0.28 18.38 4.77
C PRO A 14 1.49 19.25 4.38
N ARG A 15 1.73 19.36 3.07
CA ARG A 15 2.87 20.13 2.53
C ARG A 15 2.64 21.64 2.61
N TYR A 16 1.41 22.09 2.43
CA TYR A 16 1.08 23.51 2.39
C TYR A 16 0.78 24.06 3.80
N SER A 17 0.11 23.28 4.66
CA SER A 17 -0.11 23.63 6.07
C SER A 17 1.21 23.81 6.81
N PHE A 18 2.17 22.90 6.62
CA PHE A 18 3.52 23.03 7.18
C PHE A 18 4.25 24.27 6.66
N SER A 19 4.20 24.52 5.34
CA SER A 19 4.85 25.67 4.72
C SER A 19 4.28 26.98 5.27
N LEU A 20 2.95 27.10 5.38
CA LEU A 20 2.28 28.30 5.92
C LEU A 20 2.57 28.50 7.41
N PHE A 21 2.58 27.43 8.20
CA PHE A 21 3.01 27.47 9.60
C PHE A 21 4.46 27.95 9.71
N PHE A 22 5.38 27.34 8.96
CA PHE A 22 6.80 27.66 8.99
C PHE A 22 7.08 29.09 8.52
N THR A 23 6.43 29.55 7.45
CA THR A 23 6.55 30.94 6.98
C THR A 23 6.04 31.91 8.05
N SER A 24 4.91 31.63 8.69
CA SER A 24 4.38 32.47 9.77
C SER A 24 5.34 32.53 10.96
N LEU A 25 5.97 31.39 11.29
CA LEU A 25 6.95 31.29 12.37
C LEU A 25 8.25 32.06 12.04
N VAL A 26 8.72 31.99 10.79
CA VAL A 26 9.87 32.77 10.32
C VAL A 26 9.58 34.27 10.40
N VAL A 27 8.41 34.72 9.95
CA VAL A 27 8.02 36.14 10.00
C VAL A 27 7.92 36.66 11.44
N LEU A 28 7.48 35.82 12.39
CA LEU A 28 7.35 36.22 13.79
C LEU A 28 8.68 36.21 14.56
N LEU A 29 9.50 35.16 14.38
CA LEU A 29 10.66 34.91 15.23
C LEU A 29 11.99 35.40 14.66
N VAL A 30 12.13 35.48 13.33
CA VAL A 30 13.41 35.83 12.71
C VAL A 30 13.47 37.35 12.52
N PRO A 31 14.47 38.05 13.12
CA PRO A 31 14.72 39.45 12.80
C PRO A 31 15.25 39.54 11.37
N LEU A 32 14.40 39.98 10.45
CA LEU A 32 14.73 40.13 9.03
C LEU A 32 15.30 41.53 8.77
N PRO A 33 16.17 41.69 7.76
CA PRO A 33 16.82 42.97 7.50
C PRO A 33 15.80 44.08 7.24
N SER A 34 16.07 45.28 7.78
CA SER A 34 15.19 46.46 7.73
C SER A 34 14.82 46.91 6.31
N GLN A 35 15.61 46.51 5.31
CA GLN A 35 15.33 46.73 3.89
C GLN A 35 14.01 46.09 3.42
N LEU A 36 13.55 45.02 4.09
CA LEU A 36 12.33 44.29 3.74
C LEU A 36 11.06 44.89 4.37
N LYS A 37 11.17 45.87 5.28
CA LYS A 37 10.05 46.48 6.03
C LYS A 37 9.11 45.47 6.73
N ILE A 38 9.59 44.27 7.02
CA ILE A 38 8.78 43.21 7.64
C ILE A 38 8.48 43.53 9.12
N GLU A 39 9.29 44.37 9.76
CA GLU A 39 9.04 44.86 11.13
C GLU A 39 7.72 45.65 11.22
N GLU A 40 7.39 46.50 10.25
CA GLU A 40 6.12 47.25 10.21
C GLU A 40 4.92 46.28 10.16
N ILE A 41 5.02 45.24 9.34
CA ILE A 41 3.99 44.19 9.22
C ILE A 41 3.88 43.39 10.52
N ARG A 42 5.00 43.10 11.19
CA ARG A 42 5.00 42.36 12.44
C ARG A 42 4.35 43.16 13.57
N ASP A 43 4.58 44.45 13.62
CA ASP A 43 4.02 45.32 14.66
C ASP A 43 2.52 45.54 14.45
N GLU A 44 2.07 45.68 13.19
CA GLU A 44 0.65 45.89 12.87
C GLU A 44 -0.17 44.59 12.86
N TYR A 45 0.37 43.51 12.30
CA TYR A 45 -0.37 42.26 12.05
C TYR A 45 0.14 41.05 12.84
N GLY A 46 1.18 41.19 13.68
CA GLY A 46 1.82 40.06 14.37
C GLY A 46 0.87 39.19 15.18
N LYS A 47 -0.17 39.77 15.80
CA LYS A 47 -1.20 39.01 16.53
C LYS A 47 -2.01 38.09 15.60
N TRP A 48 -2.39 38.59 14.43
CA TRP A 48 -3.14 37.84 13.43
C TRP A 48 -2.27 36.75 12.77
N ILE A 49 -1.01 37.07 12.48
CA ILE A 49 -0.03 36.09 11.97
C ILE A 49 0.21 34.99 13.01
N GLY A 50 0.29 35.33 14.31
CA GLY A 50 0.40 34.37 15.40
C GLY A 50 -0.81 33.45 15.48
N LEU A 51 -2.02 33.99 15.36
CA LEU A 51 -3.25 33.21 15.34
C LEU A 51 -3.31 32.26 14.13
N ALA A 52 -2.91 32.75 12.95
CA ALA A 52 -2.79 31.93 11.75
C ALA A 52 -1.75 30.82 11.92
N ALA A 53 -0.59 31.10 12.53
CA ALA A 53 0.44 30.10 12.80
C ALA A 53 -0.10 28.97 13.70
N VAL A 54 -0.80 29.31 14.79
CA VAL A 54 -1.42 28.31 15.68
C VAL A 54 -2.45 27.48 14.92
N PHE A 55 -3.28 28.12 14.10
CA PHE A 55 -4.27 27.42 13.29
C PHE A 55 -3.61 26.42 12.32
N PHE A 56 -2.61 26.85 11.55
CA PHE A 56 -1.89 25.97 10.62
C PHE A 56 -1.13 24.86 11.33
N PHE A 57 -0.61 25.11 12.53
CA PHE A 57 0.02 24.09 13.36
C PHE A 57 -0.98 22.99 13.76
N ILE A 58 -2.18 23.36 14.22
CA ILE A 58 -3.24 22.40 14.57
C ILE A 58 -3.63 21.56 13.34
N VAL A 59 -3.86 22.22 12.21
CA VAL A 59 -4.20 21.53 10.95
C VAL A 59 -3.08 20.56 10.55
N TRP A 60 -1.82 21.00 10.60
CA TRP A 60 -0.67 20.17 10.27
C TRP A 60 -0.55 18.94 11.19
N VAL A 61 -0.78 19.10 12.50
CA VAL A 61 -0.78 17.98 13.46
C VAL A 61 -1.87 16.96 13.12
N ILE A 62 -3.10 17.42 12.87
CA ILE A 62 -4.21 16.53 12.49
C ILE A 62 -3.89 15.75 11.21
N GLU A 63 -3.34 16.43 10.21
CA GLU A 63 -2.92 15.81 8.94
C GLU A 63 -1.81 14.78 9.14
N LEU A 64 -0.85 15.05 10.02
CA LEU A 64 0.23 14.12 10.37
C LEU A 64 -0.35 12.86 11.01
N PHE A 65 -1.35 13.00 11.91
CA PHE A 65 -2.04 11.85 12.49
C PHE A 65 -2.80 11.02 11.46
N ILE A 66 -3.53 11.66 10.53
CA ILE A 66 -4.27 10.94 9.48
C ILE A 66 -3.29 10.19 8.56
N LEU A 67 -2.21 10.85 8.14
CA LEU A 67 -1.19 10.24 7.29
C LEU A 67 -0.51 9.08 8.01
N GLY A 68 -0.12 9.27 9.28
CA GLY A 68 0.45 8.23 10.12
C GLY A 68 -0.48 7.03 10.29
N ALA A 69 -1.76 7.27 10.58
CA ALA A 69 -2.76 6.21 10.70
C ALA A 69 -2.95 5.42 9.41
N SER A 70 -3.01 6.11 8.26
CA SER A 70 -3.11 5.45 6.95
C SER A 70 -1.88 4.60 6.62
N PHE A 71 -0.69 5.07 7.00
CA PHE A 71 0.56 4.35 6.80
C PHE A 71 0.64 3.09 7.68
N ILE A 72 0.21 3.21 8.94
CA ILE A 72 0.13 2.05 9.86
C ILE A 72 -0.88 1.03 9.33
N ALA A 73 -2.06 1.47 8.89
CA ALA A 73 -3.07 0.60 8.30
C ALA A 73 -2.52 -0.14 7.07
N TYR A 74 -1.85 0.58 6.16
CA TYR A 74 -1.21 0.00 4.99
C TYR A 74 -0.17 -1.07 5.36
N ILE A 75 0.70 -0.79 6.35
CA ILE A 75 1.66 -1.77 6.83
C ILE A 75 0.95 -2.98 7.43
N TYR A 76 -0.08 -2.77 8.25
CA TYR A 76 -0.83 -3.84 8.88
C TYR A 76 -1.52 -4.74 7.83
N ASP A 77 -2.14 -4.15 6.81
CA ASP A 77 -2.77 -4.88 5.71
C ASP A 77 -1.75 -5.72 4.95
N LEU A 78 -0.56 -5.18 4.67
CA LEU A 78 0.54 -5.93 4.04
C LEU A 78 1.01 -7.11 4.90
N TYR A 79 1.09 -6.94 6.22
CA TYR A 79 1.46 -8.02 7.13
C TYR A 79 0.38 -9.10 7.18
N LYS A 80 -0.88 -8.70 7.33
CA LYS A 80 -2.02 -9.60 7.36
C LYS A 80 -2.17 -10.38 6.06
N GLU A 81 -1.95 -9.72 4.92
CA GLU A 81 -1.95 -10.36 3.60
C GLU A 81 -0.84 -11.42 3.51
N LYS A 82 0.40 -11.08 3.92
CA LYS A 82 1.51 -12.06 3.95
C LYS A 82 1.22 -13.26 4.85
N GLU A 83 0.62 -13.03 6.01
CA GLU A 83 0.27 -14.10 6.95
C GLU A 83 -0.83 -15.01 6.39
N LEU A 84 -1.87 -14.42 5.79
CA LEU A 84 -2.95 -15.13 5.13
C LEU A 84 -2.42 -15.98 3.97
N MET A 85 -1.55 -15.42 3.14
CA MET A 85 -0.90 -16.15 2.05
C MET A 85 -0.04 -17.30 2.56
N LYS A 86 0.73 -17.08 3.63
CA LYS A 86 1.52 -18.14 4.26
C LYS A 86 0.62 -19.27 4.75
N SER A 87 -0.47 -18.95 5.45
CA SER A 87 -1.45 -19.93 5.95
C SER A 87 -2.09 -20.73 4.80
N MET A 88 -2.47 -20.06 3.71
CA MET A 88 -2.98 -20.72 2.51
C MET A 88 -1.98 -21.71 1.90
N LEU A 89 -0.70 -21.32 1.80
CA LEU A 89 0.36 -22.17 1.24
C LEU A 89 0.74 -23.33 2.16
N ASP A 90 0.74 -23.12 3.48
CA ASP A 90 0.99 -24.15 4.47
C ASP A 90 -0.13 -25.22 4.44
N GLY A 91 -1.38 -24.81 4.19
CA GLY A 91 -2.54 -25.68 4.03
C GLY A 91 -2.64 -26.42 2.68
N LEU A 92 -1.63 -26.32 1.80
CA LEU A 92 -1.60 -27.07 0.54
C LEU A 92 -1.19 -28.53 0.77
N ASN A 93 -1.89 -29.44 0.09
CA ASN A 93 -1.53 -30.86 0.04
C ASN A 93 -0.28 -31.07 -0.84
N GLN A 94 0.40 -32.19 -0.67
CA GLN A 94 1.65 -32.51 -1.39
C GLN A 94 1.46 -32.49 -2.92
N ASP A 95 0.36 -33.05 -3.42
CA ASP A 95 0.02 -33.01 -4.85
C ASP A 95 -0.14 -31.57 -5.37
N GLU A 96 -0.75 -30.70 -4.57
CA GLU A 96 -0.96 -29.29 -4.93
C GLU A 96 0.37 -28.52 -4.94
N LYS A 97 1.24 -28.78 -3.95
CA LYS A 97 2.59 -28.21 -3.89
C LYS A 97 3.44 -28.64 -5.08
N LEU A 98 3.35 -29.91 -5.49
CA LEU A 98 4.04 -30.42 -6.67
C LEU A 98 3.56 -29.76 -7.96
N ILE A 99 2.24 -29.58 -8.12
CA ILE A 99 1.66 -28.88 -9.28
C ILE A 99 2.22 -27.46 -9.36
N LEU A 100 2.19 -26.71 -8.25
CA LEU A 100 2.73 -25.35 -8.21
C LEU A 100 4.24 -25.32 -8.45
N MET A 101 5.00 -26.24 -7.87
CA MET A 101 6.46 -26.31 -8.02
C MET A 101 6.87 -26.55 -9.49
N GLN A 102 6.15 -27.43 -10.19
CA GLN A 102 6.38 -27.67 -11.61
C GLN A 102 6.17 -26.40 -12.45
N HIS A 103 5.22 -25.54 -12.08
CA HIS A 103 4.93 -24.30 -12.81
C HIS A 103 5.90 -23.18 -12.47
N VAL A 104 6.32 -23.09 -11.20
CA VAL A 104 7.40 -22.18 -10.79
C VAL A 104 8.70 -22.51 -11.52
N ASN A 105 9.05 -23.81 -11.63
CA ASN A 105 10.25 -24.26 -12.36
C ASN A 105 10.18 -23.95 -13.86
N LYS A 106 8.98 -23.96 -14.45
CA LYS A 106 8.76 -23.57 -15.86
C LYS A 106 8.64 -22.05 -16.05
N ASN A 107 8.55 -21.29 -14.96
CA ASN A 107 8.29 -19.85 -14.95
C ASN A 107 7.00 -19.47 -15.70
N GLU A 108 6.00 -20.36 -15.65
CA GLU A 108 4.68 -20.19 -16.28
C GLU A 108 3.62 -19.91 -15.21
N THR A 109 2.86 -18.82 -15.36
CA THR A 109 1.76 -18.47 -14.45
C THR A 109 0.44 -19.13 -14.84
N THR A 110 0.33 -19.64 -16.07
CA THR A 110 -0.91 -20.18 -16.65
C THR A 110 -0.85 -21.70 -16.69
N LEU A 111 -1.85 -22.34 -16.08
CA LEU A 111 -2.10 -23.78 -16.09
C LEU A 111 -3.19 -24.11 -17.11
N ASN A 112 -2.81 -24.83 -18.17
CA ASN A 112 -3.74 -25.39 -19.15
C ASN A 112 -4.05 -26.85 -18.79
N TRP A 113 -4.86 -27.06 -17.75
CA TRP A 113 -5.18 -28.40 -17.26
C TRP A 113 -6.69 -28.63 -17.20
N PRO A 114 -7.14 -29.90 -17.32
CA PRO A 114 -8.56 -30.23 -17.22
C PRO A 114 -9.08 -29.98 -15.80
N ALA A 115 -10.24 -29.31 -15.72
CA ALA A 115 -10.94 -28.99 -14.47
C ALA A 115 -11.26 -30.22 -13.59
N ASN A 116 -11.26 -31.42 -14.19
CA ASN A 116 -11.60 -32.67 -13.52
C ASN A 116 -10.50 -33.19 -12.58
N LYS A 117 -9.31 -32.55 -12.53
CA LYS A 117 -8.28 -32.97 -11.60
C LYS A 117 -8.55 -32.40 -10.19
N PRO A 118 -8.66 -33.25 -9.15
CA PRO A 118 -9.07 -32.80 -7.80
C PRO A 118 -8.11 -31.75 -7.20
N GLY A 119 -6.80 -31.85 -7.49
CA GLY A 119 -5.82 -30.87 -7.03
C GLY A 119 -6.04 -29.46 -7.60
N ILE A 120 -6.57 -29.33 -8.81
CA ILE A 120 -6.88 -28.00 -9.41
C ILE A 120 -8.14 -27.44 -8.81
N ALA A 121 -9.19 -28.25 -8.68
CA ALA A 121 -10.43 -27.82 -8.05
C ALA A 121 -10.19 -27.31 -6.61
N SER A 122 -9.32 -28.00 -5.87
CA SER A 122 -8.91 -27.59 -4.53
C SER A 122 -8.08 -26.30 -4.53
N LEU A 123 -7.11 -26.16 -5.45
CA LEU A 123 -6.33 -24.93 -5.60
C LEU A 123 -7.18 -23.71 -5.98
N VAL A 124 -8.20 -23.90 -6.81
CA VAL A 124 -9.18 -22.86 -7.16
C VAL A 124 -10.04 -22.50 -5.95
N HIS A 125 -10.55 -23.50 -5.21
CA HIS A 125 -11.34 -23.26 -3.99
C HIS A 125 -10.53 -22.53 -2.90
N LYS A 126 -9.22 -22.77 -2.82
CA LYS A 126 -8.30 -22.08 -1.91
C LYS A 126 -7.90 -20.67 -2.38
N GLY A 127 -8.34 -20.24 -3.57
CA GLY A 127 -8.02 -18.93 -4.14
C GLY A 127 -6.56 -18.79 -4.61
N VAL A 128 -5.85 -19.90 -4.80
CA VAL A 128 -4.48 -19.91 -5.33
C VAL A 128 -4.48 -19.80 -6.85
N LEU A 129 -5.51 -20.36 -7.49
CA LEU A 129 -5.74 -20.29 -8.92
C LEU A 129 -7.03 -19.52 -9.21
N GLU A 130 -6.94 -18.60 -10.17
CA GLU A 130 -8.09 -17.91 -10.74
C GLU A 130 -8.45 -18.56 -12.09
N GLN A 131 -9.74 -18.79 -12.31
CA GLN A 131 -10.20 -19.28 -13.61
C GLN A 131 -10.29 -18.11 -14.58
N VAL A 132 -9.56 -18.18 -15.69
CA VAL A 132 -9.67 -17.17 -16.74
C VAL A 132 -10.85 -17.52 -17.63
N SER A 133 -11.73 -16.56 -17.88
CA SER A 133 -12.79 -16.69 -18.88
C SER A 133 -12.17 -16.70 -20.27
N SER A 134 -12.00 -17.90 -20.84
CA SER A 134 -11.50 -18.13 -22.19
C SER A 134 -12.42 -19.12 -22.90
N ASP A 135 -12.77 -18.79 -24.15
CA ASP A 135 -13.55 -19.64 -25.07
C ASP A 135 -12.69 -20.72 -25.75
N SER A 136 -11.56 -21.09 -25.15
CA SER A 136 -10.62 -22.06 -25.72
C SER A 136 -11.18 -23.48 -25.71
N THR A 137 -11.09 -24.13 -26.87
CA THR A 137 -11.56 -25.51 -27.14
C THR A 137 -10.79 -26.57 -26.34
N PHE A 138 -9.61 -26.22 -25.79
CA PHE A 138 -8.72 -27.11 -25.03
C PHE A 138 -8.99 -27.13 -23.51
N GLY A 139 -10.03 -26.43 -23.05
CA GLY A 139 -10.36 -26.28 -21.63
C GLY A 139 -10.14 -24.84 -21.15
N LYS A 140 -10.69 -24.51 -19.97
CA LYS A 140 -10.56 -23.19 -19.37
C LYS A 140 -9.17 -23.08 -18.69
N PRO A 141 -8.33 -22.11 -19.09
CA PRO A 141 -7.04 -21.89 -18.45
C PRO A 141 -7.22 -21.36 -17.03
N TYR A 142 -6.35 -21.80 -16.13
CA TYR A 142 -6.26 -21.30 -14.76
C TYR A 142 -4.97 -20.50 -14.62
N VAL A 143 -5.00 -19.36 -13.93
CA VAL A 143 -3.82 -18.54 -13.69
C VAL A 143 -3.55 -18.51 -12.20
N VAL A 144 -2.28 -18.66 -11.80
CA VAL A 144 -1.88 -18.46 -10.41
C VAL A 144 -2.11 -17.00 -10.06
N ASP A 145 -2.83 -16.74 -8.97
CA ASP A 145 -3.03 -15.38 -8.48
C ASP A 145 -1.68 -14.65 -8.39
N ASN A 146 -1.62 -13.43 -8.92
CA ASN A 146 -0.35 -12.71 -9.08
C ASN A 146 0.35 -12.46 -7.72
N ARG A 147 -0.42 -12.26 -6.66
CA ARG A 147 0.13 -12.07 -5.31
C ARG A 147 0.81 -13.38 -4.88
N VAL A 148 0.11 -14.50 -5.05
CA VAL A 148 0.60 -15.85 -4.73
C VAL A 148 1.84 -16.19 -5.54
N TRP A 149 1.82 -15.89 -6.83
CA TRP A 149 2.97 -16.09 -7.71
C TRP A 149 4.20 -15.32 -7.24
N VAL A 150 4.07 -14.02 -6.94
CA VAL A 150 5.18 -13.20 -6.43
C VAL A 150 5.71 -13.75 -5.11
N PHE A 151 4.83 -14.22 -4.23
CA PHE A 151 5.21 -14.75 -2.92
C PHE A 151 5.98 -16.09 -3.03
N ILE A 152 5.51 -16.99 -3.88
CA ILE A 152 6.14 -18.30 -4.11
C ILE A 152 7.44 -18.15 -4.91
N ARG A 153 7.45 -17.38 -6.00
CA ARG A 153 8.60 -17.23 -6.91
C ARG A 153 9.86 -16.75 -6.20
N ASN A 154 9.70 -15.91 -5.18
CA ASN A 154 10.83 -15.38 -4.42
C ASN A 154 11.51 -16.42 -3.53
N LYS A 155 10.78 -17.43 -3.04
CA LYS A 155 11.30 -18.49 -2.13
C LYS A 155 10.57 -19.82 -2.34
N PRO A 156 10.68 -20.47 -3.50
CA PRO A 156 9.90 -21.67 -3.81
C PRO A 156 10.20 -22.82 -2.84
N ASP A 157 11.48 -23.02 -2.49
CA ASP A 157 11.90 -24.08 -1.58
C ASP A 157 11.34 -23.95 -0.15
N ARG A 158 10.98 -22.73 0.27
CA ARG A 158 10.43 -22.51 1.62
C ARG A 158 8.97 -22.93 1.72
N TYR A 159 8.22 -22.78 0.63
CA TYR A 159 6.77 -22.92 0.63
C TYR A 159 6.29 -24.20 -0.07
N LEU A 160 7.06 -24.69 -1.05
CA LEU A 160 6.66 -25.81 -1.90
C LEU A 160 7.49 -27.08 -1.69
N ARG A 161 8.65 -27.01 -1.01
CA ARG A 161 9.46 -28.20 -0.74
C ARG A 161 8.75 -29.08 0.28
N SER A 162 8.40 -30.29 -0.12
CA SER A 162 7.94 -31.32 0.79
C SER A 162 9.07 -31.73 1.74
N SER A 163 8.78 -31.85 3.02
CA SER A 163 9.71 -32.29 4.07
C SER A 163 10.16 -33.75 3.94
N GLU A 164 9.82 -34.44 2.86
CA GLU A 164 10.08 -35.88 2.65
C GLU A 164 11.32 -36.18 1.81
N ILE A 165 12.12 -35.19 1.43
CA ILE A 165 13.47 -35.44 0.90
C ILE A 165 14.48 -35.37 2.05
N GLN A 166 14.27 -36.20 3.06
CA GLN A 166 15.32 -36.69 3.95
C GLN A 166 15.18 -38.20 3.97
N ALA A 167 15.91 -38.82 3.03
CA ALA A 167 16.15 -40.26 2.98
C ALA A 167 17.00 -40.72 4.16
#